data_AF-A0A7J0BJN9-F1
#
_entry.id   AF-A0A7J0BJN9-F1
#
_cell.length_a   1.000
_cell.length_b   1.000
_cell.length_c   1.000
_cell.angle_alpha   90.00
_cell.angle_beta   90.00
_cell.angle_gamma   90.00
#
_symmetry.space_group_name_H-M   'P 1'
#
loop_
_entity.id
_entity.type
_entity.pdbx_description
1 polymer ?
#
loop_
_entity_poly.entity_id
_entity_poly.type
_entity_poly.pdbx_seq_one_letter_code
_entity_poly.pdbx_strand_id
1 'polypeptide(L)' 'MLHGETIQSPLPMDIPWWMADHFVFFGVLYAVLFVLCSGLGYVILKSVMQARQDEHGHGHGSH' A
#
# COMPACT_ATOMS: atom_id res chain seq x y z
N MET A 1 -26.90 4.25 27.07
CA MET A 1 -25.73 3.64 27.72
C MET A 1 -26.08 3.40 29.18
N LEU A 2 -26.17 2.12 29.61
CA LEU A 2 -25.94 1.84 31.02
C LEU A 2 -24.44 2.03 31.21
N HIS A 3 -24.05 3.00 32.03
CA HIS A 3 -22.66 3.32 32.31
C HIS A 3 -22.06 2.16 33.10
N GLY A 4 -21.41 1.20 32.41
CA GLY A 4 -21.23 -0.15 32.98
C GLY A 4 -20.09 -0.98 32.42
N GLU A 5 -20.33 -1.81 31.40
CA GLU A 5 -19.43 -2.95 31.14
C GLU A 5 -19.19 -3.26 29.66
N THR A 6 -18.95 -2.24 28.86
CA THR A 6 -18.12 -2.42 27.67
C THR A 6 -17.18 -1.24 27.63
N ILE A 7 -16.02 -1.40 28.26
CA ILE A 7 -14.83 -0.70 27.80
C ILE A 7 -14.70 -1.14 26.35
N GLN A 8 -15.27 -0.36 25.42
CA GLN A 8 -15.00 -0.50 24.01
C GLN A 8 -13.56 -0.01 23.84
N SER A 9 -12.66 -0.88 24.27
CA SER A 9 -11.23 -0.76 24.18
C SER A 9 -10.95 -0.60 22.68
N PRO A 10 -10.45 0.56 22.22
CA PRO A 10 -10.01 0.71 20.83
C PRO A 10 -8.70 -0.06 20.60
N LEU A 11 -8.33 -0.99 21.50
CA LEU A 11 -7.19 -1.85 21.29
C LEU A 11 -7.48 -2.71 20.05
N PRO A 12 -6.53 -2.81 19.11
CA PRO A 12 -6.72 -3.51 17.85
C PRO A 12 -7.04 -5.01 18.01
N MET A 13 -6.85 -5.56 19.22
CA MET A 13 -7.19 -6.94 19.56
C MET A 13 -8.69 -7.16 19.83
N ASP A 14 -9.42 -6.13 20.26
CA ASP A 14 -10.86 -6.20 20.56
C ASP A 14 -11.75 -5.84 19.35
N ILE A 15 -11.15 -5.50 18.21
CA ILE A 15 -11.88 -5.13 17.00
C ILE A 15 -12.25 -6.41 16.24
N PRO A 16 -13.54 -6.75 16.10
CA PRO A 16 -13.96 -7.94 15.34
C PRO A 16 -13.74 -7.73 13.84
N TRP A 17 -12.65 -8.29 13.32
CA TRP A 17 -12.23 -8.19 11.92
C TRP A 17 -13.21 -8.84 10.93
N TRP A 18 -14.03 -9.76 11.42
CA TRP A 18 -15.06 -10.49 10.68
C TRP A 18 -16.42 -9.76 10.63
N MET A 19 -16.55 -8.59 11.27
CA MET A 19 -17.73 -7.74 11.06
C MET A 19 -17.76 -7.26 9.61
N ALA A 20 -18.94 -7.35 8.99
CA ALA A 20 -19.13 -6.97 7.58
C ALA A 20 -18.74 -5.51 7.30
N ASP A 21 -19.01 -4.60 8.22
CA ASP A 21 -18.66 -3.18 8.10
C ASP A 21 -17.14 -2.95 8.02
N HIS A 22 -16.38 -3.59 8.93
CA HIS A 22 -14.92 -3.52 8.94
C HIS A 22 -14.31 -4.15 7.68
N PHE A 23 -14.85 -5.28 7.21
CA PHE A 23 -14.40 -5.93 5.99
C PHE A 23 -14.53 -5.02 4.76
N VAL A 24 -15.67 -4.32 4.63
CA VAL A 24 -15.90 -3.39 3.52
C VAL A 24 -14.97 -2.18 3.61
N PHE A 25 -14.86 -1.55 4.78
CA PHE A 25 -13.99 -0.39 4.97
C PHE A 25 -12.52 -0.70 4.67
N PHE A 26 -11.95 -1.74 5.29
CA PHE A 26 -10.56 -2.12 5.08
C PHE A 26 -10.32 -2.70 3.68
N GLY A 27 -11.27 -3.43 3.11
CA GLY A 27 -11.18 -3.96 1.75
C GLY A 27 -11.03 -2.85 0.71
N VAL A 28 -11.87 -1.81 0.78
CA VAL A 28 -11.77 -0.64 -0.12
C VAL A 28 -10.47 0.11 0.13
N LEU A 29 -10.08 0.32 1.39
CA LEU A 29 -8.81 0.96 1.75
C LEU A 29 -7.61 0.24 1.12
N TYR A 30 -7.54 -1.08 1.24
CA TYR A 30 -6.46 -1.88 0.67
C TYR A 30 -6.51 -1.91 -0.86
N ALA A 31 -7.69 -1.92 -1.47
CA ALA A 31 -7.82 -1.82 -2.92
C ALA A 31 -7.26 -0.50 -3.45
N VAL A 32 -7.58 0.63 -2.81
CA VAL A 32 -7.03 1.94 -3.19
C VAL A 32 -5.52 1.98 -2.98
N LEU A 33 -5.04 1.49 -1.83
CA LEU A 33 -3.60 1.43 -1.54
C LEU A 33 -2.87 0.56 -2.56
N PHE A 34 -3.45 -0.56 -2.98
CA PHE A 34 -2.89 -1.43 -4.01
C PHE A 34 -2.79 -0.73 -5.37
N VAL A 35 -3.80 0.04 -5.77
CA VAL A 35 -3.75 0.84 -7.00
C VAL A 35 -2.66 1.91 -6.94
N LEU A 36 -2.53 2.60 -5.81
CA LEU A 36 -1.47 3.61 -5.62
C LEU A 36 -0.08 2.98 -5.60
N CYS A 37 0.11 1.88 -4.87
CA CYS A 37 1.38 1.17 -4.80
C CYS A 37 1.77 0.54 -6.14
N SER A 38 0.82 -0.01 -6.91
CA SER A 38 1.11 -0.56 -8.23
C SER A 38 1.46 0.54 -9.25
N GLY A 39 0.73 1.66 -9.24
CA GLY A 39 1.04 2.81 -10.10
C GLY A 39 2.41 3.42 -9.78
N LEU A 40 2.68 3.69 -8.50
CA LEU A 40 3.97 4.22 -8.06
C LEU A 40 5.11 3.23 -8.29
N GLY A 41 4.89 1.95 -7.95
CA GLY A 41 5.86 0.88 -8.12
C GLY A 41 6.25 0.67 -9.58
N TYR A 42 5.29 0.77 -10.51
CA TYR A 42 5.57 0.70 -11.95
C TYR A 42 6.50 1.83 -12.41
N VAL A 43 6.24 3.06 -11.97
CA VAL A 43 7.07 4.23 -12.33
C VAL A 43 8.47 4.10 -11.76
N ILE A 44 8.60 3.72 -10.49
CA ILE A 44 9.91 3.50 -9.84
C ILE A 44 10.69 2.42 -10.58
N LEU A 45 10.07 1.26 -10.84
CA LEU A 45 10.74 0.16 -11.53
C LEU A 45 11.18 0.57 -12.94
N LYS A 46 10.31 1.25 -13.69
CA LYS A 46 10.66 1.77 -15.02
C LYS A 46 11.83 2.75 -14.95
N SER A 47 11.82 3.67 -14.00
CA SER A 47 12.91 4.64 -13.81
C SER A 47 14.23 3.96 -13.49
N VAL A 48 14.23 2.92 -12.65
CA VAL A 48 15.43 2.14 -12.32
C VAL A 48 15.93 1.36 -13.53
N MET A 49 15.03 0.75 -14.30
CA MET A 49 15.40 0.03 -15.53
C MET A 49 16.03 0.97 -16.56
N GLN A 50 15.46 2.16 -16.75
CA GLN A 50 16.02 3.18 -17.64
C GLN A 50 17.40 3.65 -17.16
N ALA A 51 17.53 3.99 -15.88
CA ALA A 51 18.83 4.41 -15.32
C ALA A 51 19.91 3.34 -15.53
N ARG A 52 19.59 2.05 -15.33
CA ARG A 52 20.54 0.95 -15.56
C ARG A 52 20.88 0.72 -17.04
N GLN A 53 19.95 0.99 -17.94
CA GLN A 53 20.20 0.95 -19.38
C GLN A 53 21.11 2.09 -19.82
N ASP A 54 20.91 3.28 -19.27
CA ASP A 54 21.77 4.45 -19.55
C ASP A 54 23.21 4.22 -19.04
N GLU A 55 23.38 3.60 -17.87
CA GLU A 55 24.70 3.20 -17.34
C GLU A 55 25.43 2.18 -18.24
N HIS A 56 24.71 1.28 -18.92
CA HIS A 56 25.31 0.32 -19.87
C HIS A 56 25.46 0.88 -21.29
N GLY A 57 24.77 1.96 -21.66
CA GLY A 57 24.83 2.60 -22.98
C GLY A 57 25.94 3.63 -23.14
N HIS A 58 26.48 4.17 -22.05
CA HIS A 58 27.52 5.22 -22.06
C HIS A 58 28.97 4.68 -22.18
N GLY A 59 29.15 3.46 -22.70
CA GLY A 59 30.47 2.88 -23.05
C GLY A 59 30.85 2.97 -24.54
N HIS A 60 29.98 3.52 -25.41
CA HIS A 60 30.24 3.58 -26.85
C HIS A 60 29.78 4.91 -27.48
N GLY A 61 30.41 6.00 -27.04
CA GLY A 61 30.18 7.36 -27.57
C GLY A 61 31.46 8.20 -27.56
N SER A 62 32.60 7.58 -27.88
CA SER A 62 33.84 8.28 -28.22
C SER A 62 34.09 8.12 -29.71
N HIS A 63 33.41 8.92 -30.54
CA HIS A 63 33.86 9.37 -31.86
C HIS A 63 32.93 10.45 -32.40
#